data_AF-A0A2R6HXB3-F1
#
_entry.id   AF-A0A2R6HXB3-F1
#
_cell.length_a   1.000
_cell.length_b   1.000
_cell.length_c   1.000
_cell.angle_alpha   90.00
_cell.angle_beta   90.00
_cell.angle_gamma   90.00
#
_symmetry.space_group_name_H-M   'P 1'
#
loop_
_entity.id
_entity.type
_entity.pdbx_description
1 polymer ?
#
loop_
_entity_poly.entity_id
_entity_poly.type
_entity_poly.pdbx_seq_one_letter_code
_entity_poly.pdbx_strand_id
1 'polypeptide(L)'
;VLEYLRFLVFPVLAERGETFVVERPEEYGGDLTYEKYEALEEEFVSGELHPADLKPAAAAAISEVIDPVRERLLEAPELLEDAYPEQYA
;
A
#
# COMPACT_ATOMS: atom_id res chain seq x y z
N VAL A 1 -7.76 -4.99 4.85
CA VAL A 1 -6.37 -5.03 4.35
C VAL A 1 -6.34 -5.62 2.95
N LEU A 2 -6.74 -6.88 2.77
CA LEU A 2 -6.74 -7.53 1.44
C LEU A 2 -7.49 -6.75 0.36
N GLU A 3 -8.64 -6.15 0.65
CA GLU A 3 -9.38 -5.35 -0.34
C GLU A 3 -8.60 -4.14 -0.85
N TYR A 4 -7.86 -3.44 0.00
CA TYR A 4 -6.97 -2.34 -0.44
C TYR A 4 -5.84 -2.88 -1.32
N LEU A 5 -5.29 -4.05 -0.99
CA LEU A 5 -4.30 -4.67 -1.85
C LEU A 5 -4.89 -5.03 -3.20
N ARG A 6 -6.06 -5.69 -3.22
CA ARG A 6 -6.73 -6.16 -4.43
C ARG A 6 -7.17 -5.04 -5.36
N PHE A 7 -7.79 -4.00 -4.82
CA PHE A 7 -8.50 -3.00 -5.63
C PHE A 7 -7.76 -1.67 -5.78
N LEU A 8 -6.73 -1.43 -4.96
CA LEU A 8 -5.91 -0.21 -5.04
C LEU A 8 -4.44 -0.52 -5.37
N VAL A 9 -3.77 -1.30 -4.54
CA VAL A 9 -2.30 -1.47 -4.65
C VAL A 9 -1.92 -2.30 -5.87
N PHE A 10 -2.37 -3.56 -5.99
CA PHE A 10 -2.00 -4.44 -7.09
C PHE A 10 -2.35 -3.87 -8.48
N PRO A 11 -3.52 -3.23 -8.69
CA PRO A 11 -3.81 -2.56 -9.96
C PRO A 11 -2.78 -1.47 -10.31
N VAL A 12 -2.39 -0.63 -9.35
CA VAL A 12 -1.41 0.44 -9.60
C VAL A 12 -0.01 -0.13 -9.84
N LEU A 13 0.41 -1.14 -9.07
CA LEU A 13 1.72 -1.78 -9.27
C LEU A 13 1.79 -2.50 -10.62
N ALA A 14 0.71 -3.17 -11.05
CA ALA A 14 0.64 -3.81 -12.35
C ALA A 14 0.81 -2.80 -13.51
N GLU A 15 0.19 -1.63 -13.43
CA GLU A 15 0.36 -0.55 -14.41
C GLU A 15 1.79 0.02 -14.41
N ARG A 16 2.49 0.00 -13.26
CA ARG A 16 3.88 0.44 -13.12
C ARG A 16 4.92 -0.64 -13.48
N GLY A 17 4.50 -1.89 -13.62
CA GLY A 17 5.42 -3.04 -13.76
C GLY A 17 6.20 -3.34 -12.48
N GLU A 18 5.61 -3.04 -11.32
CA GLU A 18 6.18 -3.23 -9.98
C GLU A 18 5.55 -4.45 -9.28
N THR A 19 6.22 -4.95 -8.25
CA THR A 19 5.77 -6.09 -7.42
C THR A 19 5.49 -5.66 -6.00
N PHE A 20 4.58 -6.35 -5.31
CA PHE A 20 4.32 -6.10 -3.89
C PHE A 20 5.33 -6.88 -3.04
N VAL A 21 6.02 -6.20 -2.12
CA VAL A 21 7.03 -6.80 -1.24
C VAL A 21 6.58 -6.74 0.21
N VAL A 22 6.68 -7.88 0.91
CA VAL A 22 6.53 -7.97 2.35
C VAL A 22 7.90 -8.19 2.97
N GLU A 23 8.43 -7.14 3.59
CA GLU A 23 9.71 -7.21 4.29
C GLU A 23 9.55 -8.01 5.59
N ARG A 24 10.39 -9.04 5.78
CA ARG A 24 10.42 -9.80 7.04
C ARG A 24 11.84 -10.26 7.37
N PRO A 25 12.21 -10.34 8.66
CA PRO A 25 13.53 -10.80 9.06
C PRO A 25 13.92 -12.15 8.45
N GLU A 26 15.21 -12.34 8.15
CA GLU A 26 15.72 -13.60 7.58
C GLU A 26 15.40 -14.83 8.45
N GLU A 27 15.36 -14.67 9.77
CA GLU A 27 14.99 -15.75 10.71
C GLU A 27 13.54 -16.25 10.55
N TYR A 28 12.69 -15.48 9.87
CA TYR A 28 11.31 -15.84 9.52
C TYR A 28 11.14 -16.18 8.03
N GLY A 29 12.25 -16.41 7.32
CA GLY A 29 12.25 -16.85 5.92
C GLY A 29 12.46 -15.74 4.89
N GLY A 30 12.85 -14.52 5.32
CA GLY A 30 13.25 -13.40 4.44
C GLY A 30 12.11 -12.83 3.59
N ASP A 31 12.36 -11.73 2.90
CA ASP A 31 11.31 -10.98 2.18
C ASP A 31 10.49 -11.85 1.21
N LEU A 32 9.19 -11.59 1.16
CA LEU A 32 8.26 -12.22 0.21
C LEU A 32 7.91 -11.23 -0.89
N THR A 33 7.92 -11.69 -2.14
CA THR A 33 7.58 -10.86 -3.31
C THR A 33 6.41 -11.47 -4.07
N TYR A 34 5.41 -10.65 -4.38
CA TYR A 34 4.19 -11.06 -5.06
C TYR A 34 3.99 -10.25 -6.34
N GLU A 35 3.95 -10.93 -7.48
CA GLU A 35 3.61 -10.32 -8.79
C GLU A 35 2.10 -10.13 -8.96
N LYS A 36 1.29 -10.96 -8.28
CA LYS A 36 -0.17 -11.00 -8.43
C LYS A 36 -0.86 -11.13 -7.08
N TYR A 37 -2.05 -10.55 -6.99
CA TYR A 37 -2.85 -10.55 -5.76
C TYR A 37 -3.22 -11.96 -5.30
N GLU A 38 -3.50 -12.86 -6.24
CA GLU A 38 -3.99 -14.21 -5.94
C GLU A 38 -3.00 -15.02 -5.10
N ALA A 39 -1.69 -14.89 -5.39
CA ALA A 39 -0.65 -15.58 -4.62
C ALA A 39 -0.57 -15.06 -3.17
N LEU A 40 -0.69 -13.74 -2.98
CA LEU A 40 -0.72 -13.14 -1.66
C LEU A 40 -1.97 -13.56 -0.87
N GLU A 41 -3.14 -13.61 -1.52
CA GLU A 41 -4.38 -14.05 -0.89
C GLU A 41 -4.29 -15.51 -0.45
N GLU A 42 -3.74 -16.39 -1.28
CA GLU A 42 -3.54 -17.80 -0.97
C GLU A 42 -2.64 -18.01 0.26
N GLU A 43 -1.47 -17.35 0.32
CA GLU A 43 -0.55 -17.46 1.45
C GLU A 43 -1.13 -16.83 2.74
N PHE A 44 -1.89 -15.74 2.61
CA PHE A 44 -2.54 -15.14 3.77
C PHE A 44 -3.69 -15.98 4.32
N VAL A 45 -4.52 -16.57 3.44
CA VAL A 45 -5.66 -17.41 3.85
C VAL A 45 -5.21 -18.75 4.42
N SER A 46 -4.14 -19.33 3.88
CA SER A 46 -3.52 -20.55 4.42
C SER A 46 -2.81 -20.32 5.76
N GLY A 47 -2.46 -19.07 6.07
CA GLY A 47 -1.76 -18.67 7.29
C GLY A 47 -0.24 -18.72 7.18
N GLU A 48 0.30 -18.98 5.99
CA GLU A 48 1.74 -18.92 5.70
C GLU A 48 2.27 -17.47 5.78
N LEU A 49 1.46 -16.50 5.35
CA LEU A 49 1.72 -15.07 5.54
C LEU A 49 1.01 -14.54 6.79
N HIS A 50 1.78 -14.13 7.79
CA HIS A 50 1.23 -13.68 9.05
C HIS A 50 0.68 -12.23 8.97
N PRO A 51 -0.44 -11.90 9.65
CA PRO A 51 -0.98 -10.54 9.66
C PRO A 51 -0.04 -9.46 10.19
N ALA A 52 0.92 -9.82 11.05
CA ALA A 52 1.92 -8.87 11.57
C ALA A 52 2.94 -8.45 10.50
N ASP A 53 3.18 -9.29 9.50
CA ASP A 53 4.10 -9.00 8.39
C ASP A 53 3.34 -8.27 7.26
N LEU A 54 2.12 -8.73 6.94
CA LEU A 54 1.31 -8.14 5.88
C LEU A 54 0.88 -6.69 6.18
N LYS A 55 0.48 -6.38 7.41
CA LYS A 55 -0.10 -5.06 7.74
C LYS A 55 0.87 -3.90 7.51
N PRO A 56 2.13 -3.95 8.00
CA PRO A 56 3.13 -2.92 7.72
C PRO A 56 3.38 -2.75 6.21
N ALA A 57 3.61 -3.85 5.48
CA ALA A 57 3.84 -3.83 4.05
C ALA A 57 2.65 -3.21 3.28
N ALA A 58 1.43 -3.58 3.64
CA ALA A 58 0.22 -3.01 3.05
C ALA A 58 0.08 -1.51 3.35
N ALA A 59 0.40 -1.07 4.56
CA ALA A 59 0.34 0.35 4.92
C ALA A 59 1.34 1.18 4.13
N ALA A 60 2.58 0.68 3.97
CA ALA A 60 3.61 1.32 3.16
C ALA A 60 3.16 1.45 1.70
N ALA A 61 2.74 0.34 1.07
CA ALA A 61 2.32 0.35 -0.32
C ALA A 61 1.08 1.22 -0.57
N ILE A 62 0.10 1.24 0.34
CA ILE A 62 -1.05 2.15 0.23
C ILE A 62 -0.56 3.60 0.29
N SER A 63 0.36 3.93 1.20
CA SER A 63 0.90 5.28 1.33
C SER A 63 1.63 5.71 0.05
N GLU A 64 2.48 4.86 -0.51
CA GLU A 64 3.23 5.13 -1.75
C GLU A 64 2.30 5.30 -2.97
N VAL A 65 1.24 4.49 -3.06
CA VAL A 65 0.28 4.59 -4.16
C VAL A 65 -0.46 5.93 -4.14
N ILE A 66 -0.81 6.45 -2.95
CA ILE A 66 -1.55 7.71 -2.81
C ILE A 66 -0.64 8.94 -2.71
N ASP A 67 0.66 8.76 -2.50
CA ASP A 67 1.60 9.85 -2.22
C ASP A 67 1.61 10.95 -3.28
N PRO A 68 1.60 10.64 -4.60
CA PRO A 68 1.57 11.69 -5.63
C PRO A 68 0.32 12.58 -5.55
N VAL A 69 -0.81 12.04 -5.07
CA VAL A 69 -2.03 12.84 -4.84
C VAL A 69 -1.83 13.75 -3.63
N ARG A 70 -1.24 13.22 -2.55
CA ARG A 70 -0.94 13.99 -1.35
C ARG A 70 0.01 15.14 -1.66
N GLU A 71 1.13 14.87 -2.32
CA GLU A 71 2.12 15.88 -2.73
C GLU A 71 1.46 17.00 -3.53
N ARG A 72 0.67 16.66 -4.55
CA ARG A 72 0.00 17.65 -5.41
C ARG A 72 -1.03 18.51 -4.66
N LEU A 73 -1.67 17.97 -3.62
CA LEU A 73 -2.57 18.75 -2.77
C LEU A 73 -1.80 19.70 -1.85
N LEU A 74 -0.67 19.25 -1.30
CA LEU A 74 0.18 20.09 -0.45
C LEU A 74 0.87 21.24 -1.20
N GLU A 75 1.13 21.05 -2.50
CA GLU A 75 1.64 22.10 -3.39
C GLU A 75 0.59 23.16 -3.76
N ALA A 76 -0.68 22.93 -3.44
CA ALA A 76 -1.79 23.83 -3.72
C ALA A 76 -2.58 24.19 -2.43
N PRO A 77 -1.95 24.88 -1.46
CA PRO A 77 -2.55 25.15 -0.15
C PRO A 77 -3.86 25.95 -0.24
N GLU A 78 -3.96 26.87 -1.21
CA GLU A 78 -5.18 27.66 -1.45
C GLU A 78 -6.41 26.76 -1.70
N LEU A 79 -6.25 25.63 -2.42
CA LEU A 79 -7.35 24.69 -2.66
C LEU A 79 -7.83 24.01 -1.36
N LEU A 80 -6.90 23.76 -0.43
CA LEU A 80 -7.22 23.14 0.86
C LEU A 80 -7.85 24.16 1.81
N GLU A 81 -7.36 25.39 1.81
CA GLU A 81 -7.93 26.53 2.55
C GLU A 81 -9.37 26.81 2.09
N ASP A 82 -9.61 26.88 0.77
CA ASP A 82 -10.93 27.13 0.21
C ASP A 82 -11.93 26.00 0.53
N ALA A 83 -11.48 24.74 0.45
CA ALA A 83 -12.34 23.58 0.67
C ALA A 83 -12.58 23.29 2.16
N TYR A 84 -11.58 23.54 3.01
CA TYR A 84 -11.57 23.18 4.44
C TYR A 84 -11.03 24.33 5.31
N PRO A 85 -11.71 25.50 5.32
CA PRO A 85 -11.17 26.72 5.93
C PRO A 85 -10.92 26.60 7.44
N GLU A 86 -11.73 25.83 8.18
CA GLU A 86 -11.54 25.66 9.64
C GLU A 86 -10.27 24.87 10.01
N GLN A 87 -9.68 24.16 9.06
CA GLN A 87 -8.49 23.33 9.29
C GLN A 87 -7.21 23.92 8.73
N TYR A 88 -7.30 24.73 7.66
CA TYR A 88 -6.14 25.18 6.90
C TYR A 88 -5.97 26.71 6.83
N ALA A 89 -6.93 27.51 7.32
CA ALA A 89 -6.81 28.98 7.38
C ALA A 89 -6.01 29.50 8.59
#